data_AF-A0A285R2I5-F1
#
_entry.id   AF-A0A285R2I5-F1
#
_cell.length_a   1.000
_cell.length_b   1.000
_cell.length_c   1.000
_cell.angle_alpha   90.00
_cell.angle_beta   90.00
_cell.angle_gamma   90.00
#
_symmetry.space_group_name_H-M   'P 1'
#
loop_
_entity.id
_entity.type
_entity.pdbx_description
1 polymer ?
#
loop_
_entity_poly.entity_id
_entity_poly.type
_entity_poly.pdbx_seq_one_letter_code
_entity_poly.pdbx_strand_id
1 'polypeptide(L)'
;MIDPALLRSVVGVALLGMALPASACAPPVVDTRTPAQVDADVRRQFDAAHDLVRIRMTRTATPARDGRAVVLQSIKGRSRAGKILRISTMPVQSCGYGDAPTGTTHRLYLGEGTTAVFAPLDQQLAAILRRLTLLPTD
;
A
#
# COMPACT_ATOMS: atom_id res chain seq x y z
N MET A 1 -54.67 16.62 -36.91
CA MET A 1 -54.47 15.58 -35.89
C MET A 1 -53.15 15.86 -35.19
N ILE A 2 -53.20 16.39 -33.97
CA ILE A 2 -52.06 16.48 -33.05
C ILE A 2 -52.63 16.18 -31.67
N ASP A 3 -52.09 15.14 -31.05
CA ASP A 3 -52.49 14.57 -29.76
C ASP A 3 -51.94 15.44 -28.60
N PRO A 4 -52.78 15.87 -27.64
CA PRO A 4 -52.33 16.64 -26.49
C PRO A 4 -52.15 15.76 -25.24
N ALA A 5 -51.13 16.15 -24.47
CA ALA A 5 -51.08 16.06 -23.01
C ALA A 5 -50.49 14.81 -22.33
N LEU A 6 -49.77 15.15 -21.26
CA LEU A 6 -49.39 14.35 -20.08
C LEU A 6 -48.15 13.47 -20.32
N LEU A 7 -47.04 13.61 -19.61
CA LEU A 7 -46.83 13.84 -18.18
C LEU A 7 -45.48 14.55 -18.00
N ARG A 8 -45.43 15.74 -17.40
CA ARG A 8 -45.23 16.01 -15.96
C ARG A 8 -43.76 16.02 -15.50
N SER A 9 -43.44 17.15 -14.85
CA SER A 9 -42.43 17.37 -13.83
C SER A 9 -40.98 17.53 -14.32
N VAL A 10 -40.48 18.76 -14.43
CA VAL A 10 -39.95 19.58 -13.32
C VAL A 10 -38.91 18.81 -12.51
N VAL A 11 -37.61 19.07 -12.75
CA VAL A 11 -36.64 19.60 -11.77
C VAL A 11 -35.46 20.17 -12.56
N GLY A 12 -34.98 21.31 -12.10
CA GLY A 12 -34.11 22.23 -12.82
C GLY A 12 -32.66 21.79 -13.00
N VAL A 13 -32.03 22.49 -13.94
CA VAL A 13 -30.59 22.62 -14.16
C VAL A 13 -29.90 23.14 -12.90
N ALA A 14 -28.77 22.53 -12.51
CA ALA A 14 -27.48 23.19 -12.25
C ALA A 14 -26.56 22.39 -11.30
N LEU A 15 -25.46 21.88 -11.88
CA LEU A 15 -24.05 21.99 -11.47
C LEU A 15 -23.63 21.88 -10.00
N LEU A 16 -22.55 21.10 -9.83
CA LEU A 16 -21.46 21.28 -8.87
C LEU A 16 -21.84 21.43 -7.39
N GLY A 17 -21.56 20.40 -6.61
CA GLY A 17 -21.37 20.58 -5.19
C GLY A 17 -21.45 19.31 -4.37
N MET A 18 -20.29 18.94 -3.82
CA MET A 18 -20.14 18.30 -2.51
C MET A 18 -20.21 16.77 -2.41
N ALA A 19 -19.07 16.26 -1.96
CA ALA A 19 -18.88 15.08 -1.11
C ALA A 19 -19.22 13.74 -1.74
N LEU A 20 -18.28 13.18 -2.49
CA LEU A 20 -18.09 11.72 -2.50
C LEU A 20 -17.85 11.30 -1.04
N PRO A 21 -18.75 10.53 -0.41
CA PRO A 21 -18.52 10.04 0.94
C PRO A 21 -17.41 8.98 0.89
N ALA A 22 -16.62 8.93 1.96
CA ALA A 22 -15.43 8.12 2.14
C ALA A 22 -15.60 6.62 1.77
N SER A 23 -15.33 6.28 0.51
CA SER A 23 -15.16 4.94 -0.03
C SER A 23 -13.73 4.72 -0.53
N ALA A 24 -12.74 5.32 0.15
CA ALA A 24 -11.39 5.40 -0.40
C ALA A 24 -10.66 4.05 -0.37
N CYS A 25 -10.88 3.20 0.64
CA CYS A 25 -10.23 1.89 0.74
C CYS A 25 -11.29 0.81 0.54
N ALA A 26 -11.09 -0.03 -0.47
CA ALA A 26 -12.10 -0.97 -0.96
C ALA A 26 -12.85 -1.69 0.18
N PRO A 27 -14.18 -1.91 0.05
CA PRO A 27 -14.92 -2.69 1.04
C PRO A 27 -14.25 -4.06 1.22
N PRO A 28 -14.31 -4.66 2.43
CA PRO A 28 -13.69 -5.96 2.67
C PRO A 28 -14.29 -6.98 1.71
N VAL A 29 -13.53 -7.31 0.66
CA VAL A 29 -13.86 -8.42 -0.22
C VAL A 29 -13.63 -9.66 0.62
N VAL A 30 -14.68 -10.48 0.80
CA VAL A 30 -14.50 -11.81 1.39
C VAL A 30 -13.48 -12.52 0.54
N ASP A 31 -12.31 -12.82 1.11
CA ASP A 31 -11.26 -13.51 0.40
C ASP A 31 -11.71 -14.96 0.19
N THR A 32 -12.22 -15.26 -1.02
CA THR A 32 -12.71 -16.58 -1.39
C THR A 32 -11.58 -17.53 -1.77
N ARG A 33 -10.32 -17.08 -1.74
CA ARG A 33 -9.16 -17.90 -2.07
C ARG A 33 -8.92 -18.94 -0.98
N THR A 34 -8.64 -20.16 -1.41
CA THR A 34 -8.15 -21.23 -0.55
C THR A 34 -6.76 -20.88 0.00
N PRO A 35 -6.34 -21.46 1.14
CA PRO A 35 -5.00 -21.24 1.68
C PRO A 35 -3.87 -21.54 0.65
N ALA A 36 -4.04 -22.55 -0.20
CA ALA A 36 -3.08 -22.89 -1.24
C ALA A 36 -2.99 -21.82 -2.34
N GLN A 37 -4.11 -21.19 -2.71
CA GLN A 37 -4.13 -20.06 -3.65
C GLN A 37 -3.46 -18.83 -3.05
N VAL A 38 -3.74 -18.53 -1.77
CA VAL A 38 -3.07 -17.43 -1.06
C VAL A 38 -1.56 -17.68 -1.00
N ASP A 39 -1.12 -18.90 -0.72
CA ASP A 39 0.30 -19.25 -0.69
C ASP A 39 0.98 -19.11 -2.05
N ALA A 40 0.32 -19.56 -3.12
CA ALA A 40 0.80 -19.40 -4.48
C ALA A 40 0.89 -17.91 -4.87
N ASP A 41 -0.09 -17.10 -4.49
CA ASP A 41 -0.10 -15.65 -4.74
C ASP A 41 1.04 -14.95 -4.01
N VAL A 42 1.23 -15.26 -2.73
CA VAL A 42 2.30 -14.68 -1.92
C VAL A 42 3.68 -15.09 -2.45
N ARG A 43 3.86 -16.35 -2.87
CA ARG A 43 5.08 -16.79 -3.57
C ARG A 43 5.32 -16.00 -4.84
N ARG A 44 4.31 -15.85 -5.71
CA ARG A 44 4.42 -15.07 -6.95
C ARG A 44 4.79 -13.61 -6.68
N GLN A 45 4.18 -12.98 -5.67
CA GLN A 45 4.51 -11.60 -5.28
C GLN A 45 5.95 -11.50 -4.75
N PHE A 46 6.37 -12.45 -3.91
CA PHE A 46 7.74 -12.50 -3.41
C PHE A 46 8.74 -12.72 -4.55
N ASP A 47 8.43 -13.59 -5.51
CA ASP A 47 9.30 -13.89 -6.65
C ASP A 47 9.44 -12.69 -7.59
N ALA A 48 8.33 -11.98 -7.85
CA ALA A 48 8.28 -10.79 -8.70
C ALA A 48 8.89 -9.53 -8.06
N ALA A 49 8.95 -9.46 -6.73
CA ALA A 49 9.52 -8.29 -6.04
C ALA A 49 11.02 -8.15 -6.34
N HIS A 50 11.47 -6.93 -6.65
CA HIS A 50 12.88 -6.66 -6.94
C HIS A 50 13.77 -6.85 -5.71
N ASP A 51 13.49 -6.10 -4.64
CA ASP A 51 14.14 -6.26 -3.33
C ASP A 51 13.07 -6.36 -2.22
N LEU A 52 13.39 -7.15 -1.18
CA LEU A 52 12.73 -7.10 0.12
C LEU A 52 13.80 -6.76 1.16
N VAL A 53 13.59 -5.68 1.91
CA VAL A 53 14.58 -5.19 2.87
C VAL A 53 13.96 -4.95 4.23
N ARG A 54 14.78 -5.09 5.29
CA ARG A 54 14.50 -4.55 6.61
C ARG A 54 15.15 -3.18 6.70
N ILE A 55 14.39 -2.16 7.08
CA ILE A 55 14.86 -0.77 7.20
C ILE A 55 14.63 -0.23 8.60
N ARG A 56 15.38 0.82 8.97
CA ARG A 56 15.06 1.69 10.10
C ARG A 56 14.86 3.12 9.62
N MET A 57 13.76 3.75 10.02
CA MET A 57 13.50 5.15 9.71
C MET A 57 14.53 6.03 10.44
N THR A 58 15.27 6.85 9.71
CA THR A 58 16.23 7.84 10.24
C THR A 58 15.67 9.26 10.23
N ARG A 59 14.62 9.48 9.43
CA ARG A 59 13.82 10.71 9.44
C ARG A 59 12.37 10.38 9.12
N THR A 60 11.45 10.97 9.88
CA THR A 60 10.00 10.78 9.71
C THR A 60 9.58 11.14 8.29
N ALA A 61 8.85 10.24 7.63
CA ALA A 61 8.10 10.55 6.42
C ALA A 61 6.66 10.91 6.81
N THR A 62 6.11 11.96 6.21
CA THR A 62 4.69 12.33 6.33
C THR A 62 4.10 12.47 4.93
N PRO A 63 2.77 12.47 4.76
CA PRO A 63 2.17 12.65 3.44
C PRO A 63 2.57 13.94 2.72
N ALA A 64 3.02 14.95 3.46
CA ALA A 64 3.49 16.23 2.91
C ALA A 64 5.02 16.27 2.69
N ARG A 65 5.78 15.28 3.19
CA ARG A 65 7.24 15.34 3.23
C ARG A 65 7.88 13.96 3.23
N ASP A 66 8.80 13.77 2.28
CA ASP A 66 9.61 12.55 2.26
C ASP A 66 10.53 12.44 3.49
N GLY A 67 10.57 11.22 4.03
CA GLY A 67 11.48 10.81 5.09
C GLY A 67 12.75 10.17 4.55
N ARG A 68 13.50 9.58 5.47
CA ARG A 68 14.70 8.79 5.16
C ARG A 68 14.71 7.53 5.99
N ALA A 69 15.24 6.47 5.41
CA ALA A 69 15.50 5.23 6.10
C ALA A 69 16.87 4.67 5.73
N VAL A 70 17.44 3.86 6.61
CA VAL A 70 18.64 3.07 6.34
C VAL A 70 18.25 1.60 6.21
N VAL A 71 18.78 0.93 5.19
CA VAL A 71 18.65 -0.52 5.04
C VAL A 71 19.48 -1.19 6.13
N LEU A 72 18.84 -2.00 6.97
CA LEU A 72 19.51 -2.82 7.98
C LEU A 72 19.94 -4.17 7.39
N GLN A 73 19.09 -4.76 6.56
CA GLN A 73 19.30 -6.10 6.01
C GLN A 73 18.60 -6.25 4.65
N SER A 74 19.27 -6.90 3.70
CA SER A 74 18.62 -7.43 2.50
C SER A 74 18.06 -8.82 2.81
N ILE A 75 16.76 -9.00 2.61
CA ILE A 75 16.08 -10.29 2.75
C ILE A 75 15.97 -10.97 1.38
N LYS A 76 15.61 -10.19 0.35
CA LYS A 76 15.63 -10.59 -1.06
C LYS A 76 16.30 -9.49 -1.88
N GLY A 77 17.05 -9.90 -2.89
CA GLY A 77 17.64 -9.02 -3.89
C GLY A 77 19.03 -8.51 -3.51
N ARG A 78 19.39 -7.28 -3.85
CA ARG A 78 20.80 -6.78 -3.78
C ARG A 78 21.00 -5.48 -3.01
N SER A 79 19.95 -4.88 -2.44
CA SER A 79 20.11 -3.66 -1.65
C SER A 79 21.01 -3.86 -0.44
N ARG A 80 22.15 -3.15 -0.41
CA ARG A 80 23.17 -3.29 0.63
C ARG A 80 22.72 -2.70 1.96
N ALA A 81 23.11 -3.34 3.07
CA ALA A 81 23.00 -2.74 4.40
C ALA A 81 23.76 -1.40 4.44
N GLY A 82 23.20 -0.42 5.15
CA GLY A 82 23.70 0.96 5.18
C GLY A 82 23.21 1.86 4.05
N LYS A 83 22.57 1.31 2.99
CA LYS A 83 21.98 2.13 1.92
C LYS A 83 20.90 3.05 2.49
N ILE A 84 20.97 4.33 2.15
CA ILE A 84 19.95 5.32 2.53
C ILE A 84 18.88 5.37 1.45
N LEU A 85 17.62 5.28 1.85
CA LEU A 85 16.44 5.37 1.00
C LEU A 85 15.69 6.66 1.30
N ARG A 86 15.16 7.30 0.25
CA ARG A 86 14.13 8.33 0.37
C ARG A 86 12.78 7.63 0.49
N ILE A 87 12.00 7.96 1.51
CA ILE A 87 10.73 7.30 1.79
C ILE A 87 9.59 8.29 1.57
N SER A 88 8.71 7.99 0.62
CA SER A 88 7.45 8.71 0.44
C SER A 88 6.31 7.95 1.13
N THR A 89 5.27 8.66 1.55
CA THR A 89 4.07 8.04 2.13
C THR A 89 2.83 8.79 1.68
N MET A 90 1.65 8.16 1.81
CA MET A 90 0.37 8.72 1.40
C MET A 90 -0.55 8.90 2.62
N PRO A 91 -1.51 9.86 2.58
CA PRO A 91 -2.48 10.04 3.65
C PRO A 91 -3.32 8.78 3.85
N VAL A 92 -3.71 8.49 5.10
CA VAL A 92 -4.64 7.38 5.42
C VAL A 92 -5.96 7.52 4.66
N GLN A 93 -6.43 8.76 4.47
CA GLN A 93 -7.64 9.08 3.69
C GLN A 93 -7.54 8.66 2.22
N SER A 94 -6.32 8.46 1.71
CA SER A 94 -6.03 7.99 0.34
C SER A 94 -5.51 6.54 0.34
N CYS A 95 -5.82 5.76 1.37
CA CYS A 95 -5.33 4.39 1.58
C CYS A 95 -3.81 4.26 1.66
N GLY A 96 -3.15 5.34 2.06
CA GLY A 96 -1.78 5.28 2.50
C GLY A 96 -1.65 4.81 3.94
N TYR A 97 -0.40 4.68 4.37
CA TYR A 97 -0.05 4.28 5.73
C TYR A 97 0.09 5.48 6.69
N GLY A 98 -0.14 6.71 6.22
CA GLY A 98 0.03 7.92 7.02
C GLY A 98 1.50 8.19 7.29
N ASP A 99 1.85 8.52 8.52
CA ASP A 99 3.23 8.85 8.88
C ASP A 99 4.09 7.60 9.09
N ALA A 100 5.38 7.71 8.75
CA ALA A 100 6.41 6.71 9.05
C ALA A 100 7.39 7.29 10.08
N PRO A 101 7.20 7.06 11.39
CA PRO A 101 7.96 7.76 12.42
C PRO A 101 9.45 7.38 12.44
N THR A 102 10.31 8.34 12.78
CA THR A 102 11.74 8.10 13.02
C THR A 102 11.95 7.02 14.09
N GLY A 103 12.99 6.21 13.94
CA GLY A 103 13.38 5.17 14.90
C GLY A 103 12.65 3.85 14.71
N THR A 104 11.54 3.82 13.97
CA THR A 104 10.77 2.61 13.71
C THR A 104 11.46 1.69 12.69
N THR A 105 11.24 0.38 12.83
CA THR A 105 11.83 -0.65 11.96
C THR A 105 10.72 -1.38 11.22
N HIS A 106 10.90 -1.53 9.91
CA HIS A 106 9.89 -2.11 9.02
C HIS A 106 10.53 -3.03 7.99
N ARG A 107 9.75 -3.94 7.41
CA ARG A 107 10.12 -4.67 6.20
C ARG A 107 9.33 -4.09 5.02
N LEU A 108 10.01 -3.76 3.93
CA LEU A 108 9.39 -3.16 2.74
C LEU A 108 9.87 -3.88 1.48
N TYR A 109 8.94 -4.07 0.54
CA TYR A 109 9.31 -4.30 -0.85
C TYR A 109 9.79 -2.99 -1.46
N LEU A 110 10.90 -3.04 -2.20
CA LEU A 110 11.37 -1.90 -2.97
C LEU A 110 10.96 -2.09 -4.43
N GLY A 111 10.33 -1.07 -5.00
CA GLY A 111 10.13 -0.95 -6.43
C GLY A 111 11.40 -0.48 -7.15
N GLU A 112 11.29 -0.30 -8.46
CA GLU A 112 12.34 0.33 -9.26
C GLU A 112 12.43 1.82 -8.95
N GLY A 113 13.63 2.33 -8.70
CA GLY A 113 13.89 3.75 -8.45
C GLY A 113 14.63 4.05 -7.14
N THR A 114 14.77 5.34 -6.85
CA THR A 114 15.53 5.86 -5.70
C THR A 114 14.64 6.25 -4.52
N THR A 115 13.33 6.40 -4.75
CA THR A 115 12.32 6.69 -3.73
C THR A 115 11.47 5.44 -3.50
N ALA A 116 11.43 4.95 -2.26
CA ALA A 116 10.58 3.84 -1.86
C ALA A 116 9.28 4.37 -1.25
N VAL A 117 8.16 3.72 -1.58
CA VAL A 117 6.86 4.01 -0.97
C VAL A 117 6.77 3.27 0.36
N PHE A 118 6.33 3.98 1.41
CA PHE A 118 6.10 3.40 2.71
C PHE A 118 4.86 2.50 2.69
N ALA A 119 5.10 1.22 2.42
CA ALA A 119 4.12 0.15 2.50
C ALA A 119 4.74 -1.02 3.28
N PRO A 120 4.77 -0.95 4.63
CA PRO A 120 5.33 -2.01 5.44
C PRO A 120 4.54 -3.31 5.23
N LEU A 121 5.25 -4.44 5.24
CA LEU A 121 4.61 -5.75 5.26
C LEU A 121 3.69 -5.83 6.47
N ASP A 122 2.40 -6.06 6.24
CA ASP A 122 1.45 -6.30 7.31
C ASP A 122 1.74 -7.64 8.03
N GLN A 123 1.18 -7.80 9.23
CA GLN A 123 1.43 -8.95 10.09
C GLN A 123 0.99 -10.27 9.45
N GLN A 124 -0.11 -10.26 8.69
CA GLN A 124 -0.67 -11.46 8.07
C GLN A 124 0.24 -11.93 6.92
N LEU A 125 0.65 -11.03 6.03
CA LEU A 125 1.59 -11.31 4.95
C LEU A 125 2.94 -11.76 5.50
N ALA A 126 3.44 -11.12 6.56
CA ALA A 126 4.68 -11.54 7.23
C ALA A 126 4.57 -12.96 7.82
N ALA A 127 3.42 -13.34 8.38
CA ALA A 127 3.19 -14.69 8.89
C ALA A 127 3.16 -15.73 7.76
N ILE A 128 2.50 -15.42 6.63
CA ILE A 128 2.47 -16.31 5.46
C ILE A 128 3.88 -16.49 4.89
N LEU A 129 4.64 -15.41 4.70
CA LEU A 129 6.01 -15.51 4.19
C LEU A 129 6.93 -16.33 5.11
N ARG A 130 6.77 -16.23 6.44
CA ARG A 130 7.51 -17.09 7.40
C ARG A 130 7.09 -18.55 7.28
N ARG A 131 5.79 -18.83 7.21
CA ARG A 131 5.27 -20.20 7.02
C ARG A 131 5.80 -20.84 5.74
N LEU A 132 5.95 -20.03 4.69
CA LEU A 132 6.51 -20.45 3.40
C LEU A 132 8.04 -20.46 3.37
N THR A 133 8.72 -20.22 4.50
CA THR A 133 10.18 -20.14 4.65
C THR A 133 10.84 -19.12 3.71
N LEU A 134 10.13 -18.04 3.38
CA LEU A 134 10.59 -16.94 2.50
C LEU A 134 11.14 -15.73 3.28
N LEU A 135 10.90 -15.68 4.59
CA LEU A 135 11.56 -14.75 5.50
C LEU A 135 12.56 -15.51 6.37
N PRO A 136 13.73 -14.93 6.69
CA PRO A 136 14.63 -15.49 7.68
C PRO A 136 13.92 -15.60 9.03
N THR A 137 14.18 -16.69 9.75
CA THR A 137 13.86 -16.80 11.18
C THR A 137 14.65 -15.72 11.93
N ASP A 138 13.93 -14.91 12.71
CA ASP A 138 14.48 -13.81 13.51
C ASP A 138 15.44 -14.30 14.60
#